data_AF-A0A7I4BQG5-F1
#
_entry.id   AF-A0A7I4BQG5-F1
#
_cell.length_a   1.000
_cell.length_b   1.000
_cell.length_c   1.000
_cell.angle_alpha   90.00
_cell.angle_beta   90.00
_cell.angle_gamma   90.00
#
_symmetry.space_group_name_H-M   'P 1'
#
loop_
_entity.id
_entity.type
_entity.pdbx_description
1 polymer ?
#
loop_
_entity_poly.entity_id
_entity_poly.type
_entity_poly.pdbx_seq_one_letter_code
_entity_poly.pdbx_strand_id
1 'polypeptide(L)'
;MRGLKARTDEGASAESPLQKLSQFSRLGDMNQGPGYMFLPPKEHLLDNYYSDEHLSSIERHKIQLQKVREEYRIHEGDCGSSQVQIALLTAKIKYMAEHMKTHKKDLHSRKGLEGMIEQRKKLLKYLRRTDWDSYCVLITRLGLRDRPNEVR
;
A
#
# COMPACT_ATOMS: atom_id res chain seq x y z
N MET A 1 1.23 70.16 59.66
CA MET A 1 2.19 70.71 58.68
C MET A 1 3.16 69.61 58.25
N ARG A 2 3.77 69.79 57.08
CA ARG A 2 4.37 68.82 56.14
C ARG A 2 5.55 67.96 56.65
N GLY A 3 5.74 66.82 55.95
CA GLY A 3 7.05 66.18 55.66
C GLY A 3 7.39 64.97 56.55
N LEU A 4 8.09 63.92 56.14
CA LEU A 4 8.77 63.48 54.90
C LEU A 4 8.92 61.94 54.98
N LYS A 5 8.99 61.24 53.83
CA LYS A 5 9.22 59.79 53.72
C LYS A 5 10.56 59.34 54.33
N ALA A 6 10.57 58.22 55.04
CA ALA A 6 11.76 57.42 55.31
C ALA A 6 11.59 56.00 54.73
N ARG A 7 12.70 55.51 54.17
CA ARG A 7 12.90 54.39 53.26
C ARG A 7 12.42 53.03 53.81
N THR A 8 11.78 52.24 52.96
CA THR A 8 11.54 50.81 53.16
C THR A 8 12.72 50.03 52.59
N ASP A 9 13.57 49.49 53.45
CA ASP A 9 14.62 48.54 53.05
C ASP A 9 14.07 47.10 53.13
N GLU A 10 13.84 46.53 51.95
CA GLU A 10 14.26 45.18 51.52
C GLU A 10 14.45 44.11 52.62
N GLY A 11 13.52 43.16 52.65
CA GLY A 11 13.65 41.88 53.35
C GLY A 11 13.19 40.73 52.45
N ALA A 12 13.98 40.43 51.41
CA ALA A 12 13.77 39.29 50.53
C ALA A 12 13.87 37.98 51.31
N SER A 13 12.72 37.35 51.60
CA SER A 13 12.67 35.99 52.12
C SER A 13 12.98 35.02 50.97
N ALA A 14 14.23 34.55 50.94
CA ALA A 14 14.70 33.59 49.95
C ALA A 14 13.98 32.25 50.12
N GLU A 15 13.23 31.84 49.09
CA GLU A 15 12.63 30.50 49.02
C GLU A 15 13.65 29.40 49.28
N SER A 16 13.22 28.35 49.99
CA SER A 16 14.07 27.23 50.39
C SER A 16 14.72 26.56 49.17
N PRO A 17 15.97 26.05 49.28
CA PRO A 17 16.65 25.37 48.16
C PRO A 17 15.83 24.20 47.58
N LEU A 18 15.04 23.53 48.41
CA LEU A 18 14.14 22.44 48.02
C LEU A 18 12.96 22.94 47.16
N GLN A 19 12.43 24.14 47.43
CA GLN A 19 11.42 24.78 46.57
C GLN A 19 12.02 25.21 45.23
N LYS A 20 13.27 25.69 45.21
CA LYS A 20 13.99 26.01 43.96
C LYS A 20 14.30 24.76 43.13
N LEU A 21 14.59 23.62 43.75
CA LEU A 21 14.74 22.33 43.06
C LEU A 21 13.42 21.86 42.39
N SER A 22 12.27 22.13 43.01
CA SER A 22 10.95 21.85 42.41
C SER A 22 10.58 22.81 41.26
N GLN A 23 11.21 23.98 41.20
CA GLN A 23 11.14 24.89 40.05
C GLN A 23 12.11 24.46 38.94
N PHE A 24 13.26 23.87 39.30
CA PHE A 24 14.23 23.33 38.33
C PHE A 24 13.75 22.06 37.61
N SER A 25 12.89 21.23 38.22
CA SER A 25 12.20 20.15 37.50
C SER A 25 11.19 20.64 36.46
N ARG A 26 10.82 21.93 36.49
CA ARG A 26 10.02 22.60 35.44
C ARG A 26 10.87 23.23 34.34
N LEU A 27 12.17 23.45 34.57
CA LEU A 27 13.11 23.97 33.57
C LEU A 27 13.66 22.88 32.64
N GLY A 28 13.50 21.60 32.99
CA GLY A 28 13.75 20.47 32.09
C GLY A 28 12.69 20.28 30.99
N ASP A 29 11.59 21.04 31.06
CA ASP A 29 10.42 20.86 30.21
C ASP A 29 10.49 21.62 28.87
N MET A 30 11.57 22.37 28.63
CA MET A 30 11.76 23.14 27.39
C MET A 30 12.23 22.30 26.19
N ASN A 31 12.45 20.99 26.40
CA ASN A 31 12.80 20.03 25.34
C ASN A 31 11.77 18.90 25.19
N GLN A 32 10.66 18.94 25.92
CA GLN A 32 9.57 18.01 25.69
C GLN A 32 8.75 18.56 24.53
N GLY A 33 8.97 18.00 23.34
CA GLY A 33 8.06 18.21 22.21
C GLY A 33 6.61 18.03 22.66
N PRO A 34 5.64 18.65 21.99
CA PRO A 34 4.26 18.73 22.47
C PRO A 34 3.76 17.35 22.93
N GLY A 35 3.11 17.29 24.10
CA GLY A 35 2.91 16.07 24.91
C GLY A 35 2.27 14.87 24.20
N TYR A 36 1.69 15.06 23.02
CA TYR A 36 1.26 13.97 22.14
C TYR A 36 2.42 13.11 21.60
N MET A 37 3.67 13.60 21.64
CA MET A 37 4.87 12.88 21.19
C MET A 37 5.33 11.81 22.19
N PHE A 38 4.92 11.91 23.46
CA PHE A 38 5.27 10.97 24.53
C PHE A 38 4.17 9.94 24.83
N LEU A 39 3.05 10.00 24.10
CA LEU A 39 2.01 8.98 24.19
C LEU A 39 2.48 7.71 23.48
N PRO A 40 2.21 6.52 24.05
CA PRO A 40 2.43 5.27 23.32
C PRO A 40 1.62 5.32 22.01
N PRO A 41 2.14 4.74 20.92
CA PRO A 41 1.40 4.66 19.66
C PRO A 41 0.02 4.07 19.89
N LYS A 42 -1.02 4.70 19.32
CA LYS A 42 -2.39 4.22 19.43
C LYS A 42 -2.55 2.93 18.61
N GLU A 43 -2.43 1.77 19.27
CA GLU A 43 -2.44 0.46 18.59
C GLU A 43 -3.71 0.21 17.79
N HIS A 44 -4.88 0.60 18.31
CA HIS A 44 -6.16 0.47 17.62
C HIS A 44 -6.25 1.23 16.28
N LEU A 45 -5.37 2.21 16.04
CA LEU A 45 -5.32 2.88 14.74
C LEU A 45 -4.61 2.03 13.69
N LEU A 46 -3.69 1.14 14.08
CA LEU A 46 -2.99 0.24 13.16
C LEU A 46 -4.00 -0.68 12.47
N ASP A 47 -4.95 -1.22 13.21
CA ASP A 47 -6.00 -2.06 12.65
C ASP A 47 -6.80 -1.31 11.59
N ASN A 48 -7.12 -0.04 11.85
CA ASN A 48 -7.80 0.81 10.86
C ASN A 48 -6.89 1.08 9.65
N TYR A 49 -5.61 1.43 9.83
CA TYR A 49 -4.72 1.77 8.72
C TYR A 49 -4.35 0.56 7.85
N TYR A 50 -4.21 -0.63 8.44
CA TYR A 50 -3.87 -1.87 7.73
C TYR A 50 -5.10 -2.68 7.31
N SER A 51 -6.32 -2.18 7.56
CA SER A 51 -7.55 -2.80 7.07
C SER A 51 -7.61 -2.83 5.53
N ASP A 52 -8.05 -3.96 4.97
CA ASP A 52 -8.20 -4.17 3.52
C ASP A 52 -9.10 -3.11 2.84
N GLU A 53 -10.10 -2.61 3.55
CA GLU A 53 -11.05 -1.60 3.06
C GLU A 53 -10.39 -0.24 2.78
N HIS A 54 -9.36 0.11 3.56
CA HIS A 54 -8.69 1.42 3.49
C HIS A 54 -7.47 1.44 2.56
N LEU A 55 -7.10 0.29 1.99
CA LEU A 55 -6.01 0.21 1.02
C LEU A 55 -6.34 0.96 -0.27
N SER A 56 -5.32 1.53 -0.91
CA SER A 56 -5.47 2.11 -2.24
C SER A 56 -5.88 1.02 -3.25
N SER A 57 -6.63 1.39 -4.30
CA SER A 57 -6.98 0.46 -5.39
C SER A 57 -5.75 -0.22 -6.01
N ILE A 58 -4.61 0.46 -6.03
CA ILE A 58 -3.34 -0.08 -6.52
C ILE A 58 -2.83 -1.20 -5.60
N GLU A 59 -2.90 -1.00 -4.28
CA GLU A 59 -2.44 -1.97 -3.28
C GLU A 59 -3.33 -3.20 -3.27
N ARG A 60 -4.65 -3.01 -3.28
CA ARG A 60 -5.62 -4.10 -3.43
C ARG A 60 -5.33 -4.94 -4.66
N HIS A 61 -5.11 -4.28 -5.81
CA HIS A 61 -4.80 -4.99 -7.05
C HIS A 61 -3.46 -5.72 -6.98
N LYS A 62 -2.44 -5.12 -6.33
CA LYS A 62 -1.13 -5.76 -6.12
C LYS A 62 -1.26 -7.04 -5.27
N ILE A 63 -2.02 -6.99 -4.18
CA ILE A 63 -2.27 -8.16 -3.33
C ILE A 63 -3.01 -9.25 -4.11
N GLN A 64 -4.02 -8.88 -4.92
CA GLN A 64 -4.72 -9.83 -5.79
C GLN A 64 -3.76 -10.49 -6.80
N LEU A 65 -2.89 -9.72 -7.45
CA LEU A 65 -1.89 -10.26 -8.38
C LEU A 65 -0.89 -11.19 -7.68
N GLN A 66 -0.50 -10.89 -6.44
CA GLN A 66 0.33 -11.78 -5.64
C GLN A 66 -0.38 -13.10 -5.36
N LYS A 67 -1.65 -13.08 -4.94
CA LYS A 67 -2.45 -14.29 -4.74
C LYS A 67 -2.50 -15.15 -6.01
N VAL A 68 -2.81 -14.54 -7.16
CA VAL A 68 -2.81 -15.24 -8.47
C VAL A 68 -1.42 -15.80 -8.81
N ARG A 69 -0.34 -15.10 -8.50
CA ARG A 69 1.01 -15.63 -8.73
C ARG A 69 1.25 -16.89 -7.91
N GLU A 70 0.92 -16.89 -6.63
CA GLU A 70 1.14 -18.03 -5.75
C GLU A 70 0.29 -19.25 -6.12
N GLU A 71 -0.90 -19.04 -6.70
CA GLU A 71 -1.76 -20.11 -7.19
C GLU A 71 -1.23 -20.81 -8.46
N TYR A 72 -0.54 -20.08 -9.33
CA TYR A 72 -0.12 -20.57 -10.65
C TYR A 72 1.40 -20.82 -10.77
N ARG A 73 2.18 -20.63 -9.69
CA ARG A 73 3.62 -20.93 -9.66
C ARG A 73 3.88 -22.42 -9.82
N ILE A 74 4.92 -22.76 -10.57
CA ILE A 74 5.36 -24.16 -10.74
C ILE A 74 6.27 -24.58 -9.58
N HIS A 75 7.14 -23.67 -9.15
CA HIS A 75 8.07 -23.87 -8.05
C HIS A 75 8.07 -22.65 -7.13
N GLU A 76 8.67 -22.78 -5.96
CA GLU A 76 8.86 -21.66 -5.05
C GLU A 76 9.67 -20.55 -5.73
N GLY A 77 9.16 -19.32 -5.68
CA GLY A 77 9.81 -18.16 -6.29
C GLY A 77 9.59 -17.98 -7.80
N ASP A 78 8.77 -18.81 -8.47
CA ASP A 78 8.48 -18.62 -9.89
C ASP A 78 7.81 -17.25 -10.16
N CYS A 79 8.50 -16.39 -10.90
CA CYS A 79 8.04 -15.07 -11.34
C CYS A 79 7.71 -15.05 -12.84
N GLY A 80 8.21 -16.04 -13.59
CA GLY A 80 8.58 -15.86 -14.99
C GLY A 80 8.08 -16.94 -15.92
N SER A 81 7.53 -18.05 -15.41
CA SER A 81 6.97 -19.07 -16.27
C SER A 81 5.82 -18.52 -17.13
N SER A 82 5.68 -19.08 -18.34
CA SER A 82 4.60 -18.73 -19.26
C SER A 82 3.23 -18.85 -18.59
N GLN A 83 3.06 -19.83 -17.71
CA GLN A 83 1.81 -20.10 -17.00
C GLN A 83 1.45 -18.98 -16.03
N VAL A 84 2.39 -18.58 -15.16
CA VAL A 84 2.25 -17.45 -14.23
C VAL A 84 1.99 -16.16 -15.01
N GLN A 85 2.75 -15.90 -16.07
CA GLN A 85 2.57 -14.69 -16.88
C GLN A 85 1.17 -14.61 -17.51
N ILE A 86 0.64 -15.71 -18.05
CA ILE A 86 -0.71 -15.76 -18.63
C ILE A 86 -1.78 -15.53 -17.56
N ALA A 87 -1.63 -16.11 -16.38
CA ALA A 87 -2.56 -15.92 -15.26
C ALA A 87 -2.58 -14.44 -14.81
N LEU A 88 -1.41 -13.84 -14.62
CA LEU A 88 -1.27 -12.42 -14.26
C LEU A 88 -1.86 -11.49 -15.32
N LEU A 89 -1.58 -11.72 -16.61
CA LEU A 89 -2.18 -10.96 -17.69
C LEU A 89 -3.70 -11.09 -17.70
N THR A 90 -4.22 -12.29 -17.41
CA THR A 90 -5.67 -12.52 -17.35
C THR A 90 -6.32 -11.72 -16.22
N ALA A 91 -5.71 -11.66 -15.04
CA ALA A 91 -6.18 -10.84 -13.93
C ALA A 91 -6.15 -9.34 -14.28
N LYS A 92 -5.06 -8.85 -14.88
CA LYS A 92 -4.93 -7.45 -15.35
C LYS A 92 -5.96 -7.09 -16.41
N ILE A 93 -6.20 -7.98 -17.37
CA ILE A 93 -7.21 -7.80 -18.43
C ILE A 93 -8.60 -7.68 -17.82
N LYS A 94 -8.96 -8.52 -16.84
CA LYS A 94 -10.26 -8.43 -16.14
C LYS A 94 -10.43 -7.08 -15.44
N TYR A 95 -9.43 -6.66 -14.67
CA TYR A 95 -9.44 -5.37 -13.96
C TYR A 95 -9.56 -4.17 -14.93
N MET A 96 -8.77 -4.15 -16.01
CA MET A 96 -8.83 -3.09 -17.01
C MET A 96 -10.14 -3.12 -17.82
N ALA A 97 -10.67 -4.30 -18.12
CA ALA A 97 -11.95 -4.42 -18.82
C ALA A 97 -13.11 -3.83 -18.00
N GLU A 98 -13.09 -3.99 -16.67
CA GLU A 98 -14.06 -3.35 -15.77
C GLU A 98 -13.92 -1.82 -15.78
N HIS A 99 -12.69 -1.31 -15.71
CA HIS A 99 -12.41 0.13 -15.80
C HIS A 99 -12.89 0.73 -17.14
N MET A 100 -12.75 0.00 -18.26
CA MET A 100 -13.22 0.46 -19.57
C MET A 100 -14.75 0.51 -19.71
N LYS A 101 -15.51 -0.26 -18.90
CA LYS A 101 -16.98 -0.20 -18.92
C LYS A 101 -17.48 1.16 -18.45
N THR A 102 -16.83 1.75 -17.44
CA THR A 102 -17.15 3.07 -16.92
C THR A 102 -16.51 4.18 -17.77
N HIS A 103 -15.25 4.01 -18.19
CA HIS A 103 -14.48 5.03 -18.92
C HIS A 103 -14.34 4.75 -20.43
N LYS A 104 -15.47 4.78 -21.15
CA LYS A 104 -15.51 4.43 -22.59
C LYS A 104 -14.66 5.33 -23.51
N LYS A 105 -14.35 6.56 -23.08
CA LYS A 105 -13.60 7.55 -23.88
C LYS A 105 -12.08 7.45 -23.69
N ASP A 106 -11.59 6.60 -22.80
CA ASP A 106 -10.15 6.43 -22.61
C ASP A 106 -9.55 5.49 -23.67
N LEU A 107 -9.13 6.08 -24.78
CA LEU A 107 -8.58 5.37 -25.93
C LEU A 107 -7.17 4.82 -25.68
N HIS A 108 -6.38 5.48 -24.83
CA HIS A 108 -5.00 5.06 -24.54
C HIS A 108 -5.01 3.80 -23.68
N SER A 109 -5.83 3.76 -22.64
CA SER A 109 -6.00 2.56 -21.81
C SER A 109 -6.60 1.40 -22.60
N ARG A 110 -7.53 1.67 -23.53
CA ARG A 110 -8.05 0.64 -24.43
C ARG A 110 -6.96 0.03 -25.32
N LYS A 111 -6.07 0.85 -25.87
CA LYS A 111 -4.92 0.37 -26.65
C LYS A 111 -3.97 -0.47 -25.78
N GLY A 112 -3.74 -0.08 -24.53
CA GLY A 112 -2.99 -0.88 -23.56
C GLY A 112 -3.65 -2.23 -23.27
N LEU A 113 -4.98 -2.25 -23.13
CA LEU A 113 -5.77 -3.48 -22.96
C LEU A 113 -5.65 -4.42 -24.16
N GLU A 114 -5.78 -3.90 -25.39
CA GLU A 114 -5.60 -4.66 -26.62
C GLU A 114 -4.20 -5.29 -26.68
N GLY A 115 -3.16 -4.51 -26.36
CA GLY A 115 -1.78 -5.02 -26.28
C GLY A 115 -1.60 -6.16 -25.28
N MET A 116 -2.22 -6.07 -24.09
CA MET A 116 -2.19 -7.14 -23.09
C MET A 116 -2.89 -8.41 -23.60
N ILE A 117 -4.01 -8.28 -24.30
CA ILE A 117 -4.74 -9.42 -24.90
C ILE A 117 -3.87 -10.11 -25.95
N GLU A 118 -3.21 -9.34 -26.82
CA GLU A 118 -2.29 -9.87 -27.83
C GLU A 118 -1.08 -10.57 -27.22
N GLN A 119 -0.47 -9.97 -26.19
CA GLN A 119 0.64 -10.58 -25.46
C GLN A 119 0.23 -11.93 -24.85
N ARG A 120 -0.95 -11.99 -24.22
CA ARG A 120 -1.50 -13.23 -23.67
C ARG A 120 -1.72 -14.28 -24.77
N LYS A 121 -2.24 -13.87 -25.93
CA LYS A 121 -2.43 -14.77 -27.09
C LYS A 121 -1.10 -15.35 -27.59
N LYS A 122 -0.04 -14.54 -27.65
CA LYS A 122 1.31 -14.98 -28.03
C LYS A 122 1.87 -16.00 -27.03
N LEU A 123 1.72 -15.75 -25.74
CA LEU A 123 2.16 -16.67 -24.68
C LEU A 123 1.38 -17.99 -24.71
N LEU A 124 0.06 -17.95 -24.89
CA LEU A 124 -0.76 -19.16 -25.05
C LEU A 124 -0.34 -19.96 -26.29
N LYS A 125 -0.06 -19.28 -27.42
CA LYS A 125 0.47 -19.94 -28.62
C LYS A 125 1.83 -20.58 -28.36
N TYR A 126 2.68 -19.96 -27.55
CA TYR A 126 3.96 -20.54 -27.13
C TYR A 126 3.76 -21.79 -26.25
N LEU A 127 2.96 -21.67 -25.20
CA LEU A 127 2.72 -22.79 -24.29
C LEU A 127 2.08 -23.99 -25.02
N ARG A 128 1.17 -23.73 -25.96
CA ARG A 128 0.55 -24.75 -26.80
C ARG A 128 1.56 -25.56 -27.64
N ARG A 129 2.66 -24.92 -28.09
CA ARG A 129 3.70 -25.60 -28.89
C ARG A 129 4.78 -26.27 -28.06
N THR A 130 5.00 -25.84 -26.81
CA THR A 130 6.02 -26.43 -25.94
C THR A 130 5.44 -27.53 -25.05
N ASP A 131 4.35 -27.22 -24.35
CA ASP A 131 3.82 -28.05 -23.25
C ASP A 131 2.30 -28.13 -23.35
N TRP A 132 1.81 -29.10 -24.12
CA TRP A 132 0.39 -29.26 -24.41
C TRP A 132 -0.45 -29.53 -23.14
N ASP A 133 0.03 -30.40 -22.25
CA ASP A 133 -0.71 -30.77 -21.02
C ASP A 133 -0.90 -29.55 -20.11
N SER A 134 0.18 -28.79 -19.92
CA SER A 134 0.16 -27.54 -19.15
C SER A 134 -0.78 -26.51 -19.76
N TYR A 135 -0.80 -26.40 -21.09
CA TYR A 135 -1.72 -25.54 -21.81
C TYR A 135 -3.19 -25.92 -21.57
N CYS A 136 -3.53 -27.21 -21.70
CA CYS A 136 -4.90 -27.70 -21.46
C CYS A 136 -5.37 -27.43 -20.03
N VAL A 137 -4.53 -27.72 -19.03
CA VAL A 137 -4.83 -27.46 -17.62
C VAL A 137 -5.05 -25.96 -17.39
N LEU A 138 -4.15 -25.12 -17.92
CA LEU A 138 -4.20 -23.68 -17.72
C LEU A 138 -5.42 -23.02 -18.35
N ILE A 139 -5.78 -23.39 -19.59
CA ILE A 139 -6.97 -22.88 -20.26
C ILE A 139 -8.24 -23.24 -19.49
N THR A 140 -8.33 -24.48 -19.02
CA THR A 140 -9.47 -24.96 -18.24
C THR A 140 -9.59 -24.18 -16.93
N ARG A 141 -8.48 -24.00 -16.19
CA ARG A 141 -8.45 -23.23 -14.94
C ARG A 141 -8.82 -21.76 -15.13
N LEU A 142 -8.36 -21.12 -16.20
CA LEU A 142 -8.64 -19.71 -16.47
C LEU A 142 -9.99 -19.47 -17.18
N GLY A 143 -10.69 -20.53 -17.59
CA GLY A 143 -11.94 -20.45 -18.35
C GLY A 143 -11.76 -19.79 -19.72
N LEU A 144 -10.58 -19.93 -20.33
CA LEU A 144 -10.31 -19.41 -21.67
C LEU A 144 -10.83 -20.37 -22.74
N ARG A 145 -11.12 -19.85 -23.93
CA ARG A 145 -11.52 -20.69 -25.07
C ARG A 145 -10.28 -21.01 -25.90
N ASP A 146 -10.09 -22.27 -26.26
CA ASP A 146 -9.12 -22.62 -27.30
C ASP A 146 -9.68 -22.15 -28.66
N ARG A 147 -8.89 -21.36 -29.36
CA ARG A 147 -9.09 -21.07 -30.77
C ARG A 147 -7.81 -21.51 -31.46
N PRO A 148 -7.84 -22.57 -32.28
CA PRO A 148 -6.68 -22.95 -33.07
C PRO A 148 -6.25 -21.76 -33.92
N ASN A 149 -4.94 -21.63 -34.18
CA ASN A 149 -4.37 -20.51 -34.90
C ASN A 149 -4.98 -20.41 -36.31
N GLU A 150 -6.06 -19.64 -36.46
CA GLU A 150 -6.50 -19.14 -37.76
C GLU A 150 -5.42 -18.17 -38.23
N VAL A 151 -4.65 -18.61 -39.22
CA VAL A 151 -3.81 -17.74 -40.03
C VAL A 151 -4.78 -16.79 -40.71
N ARG A 152 -4.76 -15.52 -40.31
CA ARG A 152 -5.36 -14.44 -41.12
C ARG A 152 -4.45 -14.15 -42.29
#